data_AF-A0A3Q0TA13-F1
#
_entry.id   AF-A0A3Q0TA13-F1
#
_cell.length_a   1.000
_cell.length_b   1.000
_cell.length_c   1.000
_cell.angle_alpha   90.00
_cell.angle_beta   90.00
_cell.angle_gamma   90.00
#
_symmetry.space_group_name_H-M   'P 1'
#
loop_
_entity.id
_entity.type
_entity.pdbx_description
1 polymer ?
#
loop_
_entity_poly.entity_id
_entity_poly.type
_entity_poly.pdbx_seq_one_letter_code
_entity_poly.pdbx_strand_id
1 'polypeptide(L)'
;MFGNLHFTVLGFPCNQFGLQSPEVNHETLNILKYVRPGGGFLPKFPVFAKVEVNGLNEDPLFIFLKESLPFVNPVIGDIKKLHWSPIKVSDIRWNFEKFLITADGMPFKSTTDDIKALHLKSYSPIVYNI
;
A
#
# COMPACT_ATOMS: atom_id res chain seq x y z
N MET A 1 8.98 -13.47 -9.40
CA MET A 1 8.36 -14.37 -8.41
C MET A 1 9.31 -14.55 -7.24
N PHE A 2 8.86 -14.29 -6.03
CA PHE A 2 9.66 -14.44 -4.80
C PHE A 2 9.78 -15.94 -4.49
N GLY A 3 10.87 -16.57 -4.97
CA GLY A 3 11.07 -18.03 -4.91
C GLY A 3 10.92 -18.62 -3.50
N ASN A 4 10.41 -19.87 -3.45
CA ASN A 4 10.16 -20.72 -2.27
C ASN A 4 9.33 -20.11 -1.12
N LEU A 5 8.85 -18.87 -1.27
CA LEU A 5 7.96 -18.20 -0.34
C LEU A 5 6.61 -18.06 -1.04
N HIS A 6 5.57 -18.67 -0.49
CA HIS A 6 4.22 -18.69 -1.08
C HIS A 6 3.51 -17.35 -0.88
N PHE A 7 4.09 -16.24 -1.36
CA PHE A 7 3.46 -14.94 -1.34
C PHE A 7 3.74 -14.10 -2.59
N THR A 8 2.83 -13.16 -2.80
CA THR A 8 2.76 -12.18 -3.87
C THR A 8 2.70 -10.80 -3.22
N VAL A 9 3.39 -9.83 -3.82
CA VAL A 9 3.25 -8.42 -3.46
C VAL A 9 2.45 -7.74 -4.55
N LEU A 10 1.62 -6.77 -4.20
CA LEU A 10 0.86 -5.96 -5.14
C LEU A 10 1.07 -4.48 -4.76
N GLY A 11 1.59 -3.68 -5.69
CA GLY A 11 1.89 -2.27 -5.45
C GLY A 11 0.82 -1.34 -6.00
N PHE A 12 0.32 -0.42 -5.17
CA PHE A 12 -0.75 0.52 -5.50
C PHE A 12 -0.26 1.95 -5.29
N PRO A 13 0.27 2.63 -6.33
CA PRO A 13 0.71 4.01 -6.21
C PRO A 13 -0.44 4.90 -5.68
N CYS A 14 -0.11 5.82 -4.76
CA CYS A 14 -1.06 6.77 -4.22
C CYS A 14 -0.39 8.14 -4.03
N ASN A 15 -1.08 9.22 -4.40
CA ASN A 15 -0.55 10.59 -4.27
C ASN A 15 -1.11 11.36 -3.07
N GLN A 16 -1.94 10.75 -2.23
CA GLN A 16 -2.62 11.46 -1.13
C GLN A 16 -1.68 11.85 0.02
N PHE A 17 -0.52 11.20 0.12
CA PHE A 17 0.43 11.37 1.22
C PHE A 17 1.60 12.24 0.81
N GLY A 18 1.53 13.53 1.16
CA GLY A 18 2.60 14.50 0.88
C GLY A 18 2.92 14.69 -0.60
N LEU A 19 1.98 14.35 -1.49
CA LEU A 19 2.11 14.44 -2.95
C LEU A 19 3.37 13.72 -3.49
N GLN A 20 3.73 12.57 -2.91
CA GLN A 20 4.97 11.86 -3.19
C GLN A 20 4.95 10.99 -4.45
N SER A 21 3.79 10.80 -5.08
CA SER A 21 3.63 10.11 -6.36
C SER A 21 2.88 11.04 -7.32
N PRO A 22 3.49 12.15 -7.79
CA PRO A 22 2.81 13.13 -8.65
C PRO A 22 2.69 12.67 -10.11
N GLU A 23 3.42 11.64 -10.52
CA GLU A 23 3.55 11.17 -11.90
C GLU A 23 2.27 10.58 -12.48
N VAL A 24 2.12 10.52 -13.80
CA VAL A 24 1.01 9.76 -14.39
C VAL A 24 1.32 8.27 -14.49
N ASN A 25 0.30 7.41 -14.59
CA ASN A 25 0.45 5.95 -14.50
C ASN A 25 1.54 5.35 -15.41
N HIS A 26 1.73 5.90 -16.62
CA HIS A 26 2.73 5.39 -17.57
C HIS A 26 4.17 5.79 -17.22
N GLU A 27 4.37 6.74 -16.31
CA GLU A 27 5.68 7.21 -15.86
C GLU A 27 6.19 6.46 -14.63
N THR A 28 5.32 5.83 -13.84
CA THR A 28 5.68 5.20 -12.56
C THR A 28 6.86 4.23 -12.69
N LEU A 29 6.86 3.33 -13.68
CA LEU A 29 7.97 2.39 -13.87
C LEU A 29 9.26 3.09 -14.30
N ASN A 30 9.18 4.18 -15.06
CA ASN A 30 10.35 4.96 -15.44
C ASN A 30 10.95 5.68 -14.23
N ILE A 31 10.12 6.23 -13.35
CA ILE A 31 10.61 6.88 -12.12
C ILE A 31 11.34 5.87 -11.23
N LEU A 32 10.76 4.68 -11.03
CA LEU A 32 11.39 3.62 -10.25
C LEU A 32 12.74 3.19 -10.86
N LYS A 33 12.80 3.07 -12.19
CA LYS A 33 13.98 2.61 -12.92
C LYS A 33 15.11 3.63 -13.00
N TYR A 34 14.78 4.91 -13.18
CA TYR A 34 15.75 5.94 -13.54
C TYR A 34 15.97 7.02 -12.48
N VAL A 35 14.99 7.27 -11.61
CA VAL A 35 15.02 8.41 -10.68
C VAL A 35 15.21 7.94 -9.24
N ARG A 36 14.21 7.25 -8.69
CA ARG A 36 14.24 6.74 -7.32
C ARG A 36 13.38 5.48 -7.21
N PRO A 37 13.95 4.33 -6.84
CA PRO A 37 15.33 4.13 -6.41
C PRO A 37 16.39 4.33 -7.51
N GLY A 38 16.02 4.26 -8.79
CA GLY A 38 16.95 4.46 -9.89
C GLY A 38 17.83 3.23 -10.16
N GLY A 39 18.96 3.42 -10.86
CA GLY A 39 19.96 2.36 -11.05
C GLY A 39 19.47 1.15 -11.86
N GLY A 40 18.42 1.31 -12.68
CA GLY A 40 17.85 0.20 -13.44
C GLY A 40 16.91 -0.69 -12.63
N PHE A 41 16.49 -0.26 -11.44
CA PHE A 41 15.55 -1.01 -10.60
C PHE A 41 14.24 -1.32 -11.34
N LEU A 42 13.80 -2.57 -11.23
CA LEU A 42 12.51 -3.01 -11.74
C LEU A 42 11.79 -3.78 -10.63
N PRO A 43 10.54 -3.43 -10.30
CA PRO A 43 9.77 -4.17 -9.31
C PRO A 43 9.55 -5.60 -9.80
N LYS A 44 9.76 -6.58 -8.91
CA LYS A 44 9.55 -8.01 -9.19
C LYS A 44 8.10 -8.46 -8.92
N PHE A 45 7.20 -7.49 -8.83
CA PHE A 45 5.81 -7.64 -8.47
C PHE A 45 4.93 -6.69 -9.31
N PRO A 46 3.64 -7.01 -9.50
CA PRO A 46 2.72 -6.13 -10.21
C PRO A 46 2.59 -4.76 -9.53
N VAL A 47 2.71 -3.71 -10.33
CA VAL A 47 2.38 -2.33 -9.94
C VAL A 47 1.13 -1.94 -10.74
N PHE A 48 0.08 -1.54 -10.03
CA PHE A 48 -1.21 -1.18 -10.60
C PHE A 48 -1.25 0.30 -10.98
N ALA A 49 -2.36 0.71 -11.59
CA ALA A 49 -2.68 2.12 -11.76
C ALA A 49 -2.77 2.81 -10.39
N LYS A 50 -2.48 4.11 -10.37
CA LYS A 50 -2.63 4.94 -9.19
C LYS A 50 -4.08 4.98 -8.74
N VAL A 51 -4.29 4.89 -7.43
CA VAL A 51 -5.60 4.93 -6.79
C VAL A 51 -5.62 5.90 -5.61
N GLU A 52 -6.82 6.33 -5.22
CA GLU A 52 -7.07 6.94 -3.92
C GLU A 52 -7.37 5.82 -2.91
N VAL A 53 -6.83 5.94 -1.70
CA VAL A 53 -7.00 4.95 -0.63
C VAL A 53 -7.78 5.50 0.56
N ASN A 54 -7.97 6.82 0.59
CA ASN A 54 -8.76 7.55 1.57
C ASN A 54 -9.72 8.54 0.91
N GLY A 55 -10.75 8.96 1.64
CA GLY A 55 -11.69 9.99 1.21
C GLY A 55 -12.81 9.47 0.29
N LEU A 56 -13.51 10.39 -0.38
CA LEU A 56 -14.74 10.10 -1.09
C LEU A 56 -14.55 9.15 -2.29
N ASN A 57 -13.40 9.22 -2.97
CA ASN A 57 -13.13 8.42 -4.16
C ASN A 57 -12.18 7.24 -3.88
N GLU A 58 -12.05 6.85 -2.61
CA GLU A 58 -11.20 5.72 -2.24
C GLU A 58 -11.63 4.43 -2.94
N ASP A 59 -10.64 3.66 -3.42
CA ASP A 59 -10.90 2.42 -4.14
C ASP A 59 -11.62 1.40 -3.22
N PRO A 60 -12.64 0.68 -3.73
CA PRO A 60 -13.40 -0.29 -2.93
C PRO A 60 -12.56 -1.33 -2.20
N LEU A 61 -11.40 -1.70 -2.76
CA LEU A 61 -10.45 -2.60 -2.08
C LEU A 61 -9.98 -1.99 -0.75
N PHE A 62 -9.60 -0.71 -0.75
CA PHE A 62 -9.10 -0.04 0.46
C PHE A 62 -10.22 0.30 1.44
N ILE A 63 -11.47 0.49 0.98
CA ILE A 63 -12.65 0.51 1.88
C ILE A 63 -12.71 -0.79 2.66
N PHE A 64 -12.77 -1.91 1.94
CA PHE A 64 -12.89 -3.25 2.53
C PHE A 64 -11.76 -3.54 3.52
N LEU A 65 -10.51 -3.22 3.17
CA LEU A 65 -9.35 -3.46 4.02
C LEU A 65 -9.37 -2.61 5.31
N LYS A 66 -9.71 -1.32 5.20
CA LYS A 66 -9.77 -0.39 6.35
C LYS A 66 -10.93 -0.71 7.29
N GLU A 67 -12.02 -1.28 6.79
CA GLU A 67 -13.16 -1.73 7.60
C GLU A 67 -12.91 -3.09 8.26
N SER A 68 -12.11 -3.96 7.63
CA SER A 68 -11.84 -5.32 8.10
C SER A 68 -10.74 -5.40 9.16
N LEU A 69 -9.87 -4.40 9.27
CA LEU A 69 -8.68 -4.44 10.12
C LEU A 69 -8.59 -3.21 11.02
N PRO A 70 -8.02 -3.35 12.24
CA PRO A 70 -7.73 -2.18 13.07
C PRO A 70 -6.70 -1.28 12.36
N PHE A 71 -6.84 0.03 12.51
CA PHE A 71 -5.87 0.99 12.00
C PHE A 71 -4.55 0.88 12.77
N VAL A 72 -3.42 1.08 12.09
CA VAL A 72 -2.08 0.82 12.66
C VAL A 72 -1.65 1.91 13.65
N ASN A 73 -2.08 3.16 13.42
CA ASN A 73 -1.66 4.30 14.24
C ASN A 73 -2.87 5.16 14.65
N PRO A 74 -3.09 5.40 15.96
CA PRO A 74 -4.18 6.26 16.43
C PRO A 74 -4.03 7.73 16.06
N VAL A 75 -2.84 8.16 15.65
CA VAL A 75 -2.54 9.55 15.27
C VAL A 75 -2.69 9.71 13.77
N ILE A 76 -3.64 10.55 13.34
CA ILE A 76 -3.90 10.91 11.94
C ILE A 76 -2.89 11.95 11.41
N GLY A 77 -2.29 12.74 12.30
CA GLY A 77 -1.39 13.83 11.94
C GLY A 77 -2.13 15.15 11.74
N ASP A 78 -1.46 16.11 11.08
CA ASP A 78 -2.03 17.43 10.82
C ASP A 78 -3.06 17.35 9.70
N ILE A 79 -4.33 17.39 10.07
CA ILE A 79 -5.50 17.34 9.18
C ILE A 79 -5.41 18.36 8.04
N LYS A 80 -4.78 19.54 8.26
CA LYS A 80 -4.67 20.58 7.24
C LYS A 80 -3.69 20.22 6.11
N LYS A 81 -2.85 19.21 6.32
CA LYS A 81 -1.88 18.70 5.33
C LYS A 81 -2.40 17.48 4.59
N LEU A 82 -3.61 17.02 4.90
CA LEU A 82 -4.21 15.87 4.24
C LEU A 82 -4.93 16.32 2.97
N HIS A 83 -4.77 15.53 1.91
CA HIS A 83 -5.29 15.86 0.59
C HIS A 83 -6.56 15.05 0.23
N TRP A 84 -7.34 14.68 1.25
CA TRP A 84 -8.58 13.92 1.07
C TRP A 84 -9.68 14.36 2.03
N SER A 85 -10.92 14.04 1.69
CA SER A 85 -12.11 14.27 2.50
C SER A 85 -13.19 13.26 2.10
N PRO A 86 -14.05 12.78 3.03
CA PRO A 86 -13.99 13.02 4.47
C PRO A 86 -12.82 12.28 5.13
N ILE A 87 -12.43 12.73 6.32
CA ILE A 87 -11.39 12.06 7.13
C ILE A 87 -12.07 11.07 8.06
N LYS A 88 -11.58 9.83 8.08
CA LYS A 88 -12.08 8.73 8.91
C LYS A 88 -11.01 8.25 9.88
N VAL A 89 -11.44 7.73 11.02
CA VAL A 89 -10.52 7.13 12.01
C VAL A 89 -9.77 5.93 11.41
N SER A 90 -10.37 5.20 10.47
CA SER A 90 -9.74 4.05 9.81
C SER A 90 -8.78 4.41 8.67
N ASP A 91 -8.63 5.69 8.30
CA ASP A 91 -7.81 6.09 7.15
C ASP A 91 -6.37 5.56 7.19
N ILE A 92 -5.85 5.16 6.04
CA ILE A 92 -4.43 4.85 5.90
C ILE A 92 -3.63 6.10 6.22
N ARG A 93 -2.55 5.94 6.99
CA ARG A 93 -1.87 7.09 7.61
C ARG A 93 -0.78 7.67 6.75
N TRP A 94 -0.07 6.83 6.01
CA TRP A 94 1.04 7.24 5.18
C TRP A 94 1.37 6.21 4.10
N ASN A 95 2.30 6.57 3.21
CA ASN A 95 2.92 5.63 2.28
C ASN A 95 3.54 4.44 3.03
N PHE A 96 3.54 3.29 2.37
CA PHE A 96 4.09 2.00 2.79
C PHE A 96 3.37 1.33 3.97
N GLU A 97 2.12 1.69 4.23
CA GLU A 97 1.22 0.84 5.03
C GLU A 97 0.90 -0.45 4.25
N LYS A 98 0.93 -1.57 4.96
CA LYS A 98 0.86 -2.91 4.37
C LYS A 98 -0.32 -3.67 4.90
N PHE A 99 -1.03 -4.36 4.02
CA PHE A 99 -2.10 -5.28 4.40
C PHE A 99 -1.69 -6.71 4.02
N LEU A 100 -1.67 -7.58 5.02
CA LEU A 100 -1.44 -9.01 4.88
C LEU A 100 -2.77 -9.71 4.67
N ILE A 101 -2.89 -10.46 3.60
CA ILE A 101 -4.08 -11.23 3.23
C ILE A 101 -3.73 -12.70 3.23
N THR A 102 -4.61 -13.52 3.82
CA THR A 102 -4.51 -14.98 3.85
C THR A 102 -4.83 -15.61 2.47
N ALA A 103 -4.57 -16.91 2.32
CA ALA A 103 -4.74 -17.62 1.05
C ALA A 103 -6.20 -17.75 0.58
N ASP A 104 -7.14 -17.71 1.50
CA ASP A 104 -8.57 -17.65 1.26
C ASP A 104 -9.09 -16.22 0.98
N GLY A 105 -8.19 -15.23 0.90
CA GLY A 105 -8.52 -13.86 0.54
C GLY A 105 -8.99 -12.98 1.71
N MET A 106 -8.83 -13.45 2.96
CA MET A 106 -9.27 -12.70 4.13
C MET A 106 -8.18 -11.74 4.65
N PRO A 107 -8.53 -10.50 5.03
CA PRO A 107 -7.58 -9.60 5.67
C PRO A 107 -7.10 -10.16 7.02
N PHE A 108 -5.79 -10.29 7.19
CA PHE A 108 -5.17 -10.83 8.41
C PHE A 108 -4.64 -9.73 9.32
N LYS A 109 -3.86 -8.79 8.77
CA LYS A 109 -3.18 -7.77 9.57
C LYS A 109 -2.78 -6.56 8.72
N SER A 110 -2.91 -5.37 9.31
CA SER A 110 -2.30 -4.13 8.82
C SER A 110 -0.99 -3.84 9.58
N THR A 111 0.01 -3.28 8.92
CA THR A 111 1.28 -2.88 9.57
C THR A 111 2.06 -1.86 8.76
N THR A 112 2.79 -0.98 9.45
CA THR A 112 3.80 -0.10 8.84
C THR A 112 5.20 -0.69 8.89
N ASP A 113 5.42 -1.72 9.71
CA ASP A 113 6.73 -2.31 9.91
C ASP A 113 7.22 -3.06 8.66
N ASP A 114 8.53 -3.27 8.58
CA ASP A 114 9.12 -4.16 7.61
C ASP A 114 8.67 -5.59 7.90
N ILE A 115 8.03 -6.21 6.90
CA ILE A 115 7.59 -7.60 7.02
C ILE A 115 8.81 -8.50 6.83
N LYS A 116 9.31 -9.08 7.92
CA LYS A 116 10.36 -10.11 7.85
C LYS A 116 9.81 -11.35 7.14
N ALA A 117 10.56 -11.89 6.19
CA ALA A 117 10.19 -13.08 5.41
C ALA A 117 9.75 -14.29 6.27
N LEU A 118 10.22 -14.41 7.51
CA LEU A 118 9.83 -15.47 8.43
C LEU A 118 8.35 -15.37 8.88
N HIS A 119 7.79 -14.16 9.00
CA HIS A 119 6.38 -13.95 9.33
C HIS A 119 5.44 -14.32 8.17
N LEU A 120 5.91 -14.16 6.92
CA LEU A 120 5.12 -14.45 5.71
C LEU A 120 4.95 -15.95 5.46
N LYS A 121 5.93 -16.77 5.83
CA LYS A 121 5.88 -18.23 5.64
C LYS A 121 4.69 -18.90 6.32
N SER A 122 4.15 -18.29 7.37
CA SER A 122 3.13 -18.90 8.20
C SER A 122 1.70 -18.43 7.89
N TYR A 123 1.49 -17.27 7.24
CA TYR A 123 0.16 -16.64 7.26
C TYR A 123 -0.29 -15.86 6.02
N SER A 124 0.56 -15.43 5.08
CA SER A 124 0.12 -14.41 4.10
C SER A 124 0.66 -14.60 2.69
N PRO A 125 -0.21 -14.92 1.70
CA PRO A 125 0.17 -14.91 0.31
C PRO A 125 0.02 -13.58 -0.43
N ILE A 126 -0.58 -12.54 0.13
CA ILE A 126 -0.66 -11.23 -0.56
C ILE A 126 -0.28 -10.09 0.39
N VAL A 127 0.62 -9.22 -0.07
CA VAL A 127 0.96 -7.95 0.59
C VAL A 127 0.57 -6.81 -0.32
N TYR A 128 -0.41 -6.01 0.11
CA TYR A 128 -0.70 -4.73 -0.51
C TYR A 128 0.28 -3.68 0.01
N ASN A 129 0.91 -2.94 -0.88
CA ASN A 129 1.83 -1.85 -0.53
C ASN A 129 1.38 -0.57 -1.22
N ILE A 130 1.12 0.46 -0.43
CA ILE A 130 0.67 1.79 -0.88
C ILE A 130 1.88 2.71 -1.04
#